data_AF-A0A3N5UKQ1-F1
#
_entry.id   AF-A0A3N5UKQ1-F1
#
_cell.length_a   1.000
_cell.length_b   1.000
_cell.length_c   1.000
_cell.angle_alpha   90.00
_cell.angle_beta   90.00
_cell.angle_gamma   90.00
#
_symmetry.space_group_name_H-M   'P 1'
#
loop_
_entity.id
_entity.type
_entity.pdbx_description
1 polymer ?
#
loop_
_entity_poly.entity_id
_entity_poly.type
_entity_poly.pdbx_seq_one_letter_code
_entity_poly.pdbx_strand_id
1 'polypeptide(L)'
;RFLGDEKGRITGMECLKMELGEPDQSGRRRPIPVKGSEFKMDCDLVIVAVGAGANPLLTQSTPELSLNKRGYIIADPETGKTTKKGVWAGGDIVTGSATVILAMGAGRKAADSIHNYLKWGW
;
A
#
# COMPACT_ATOMS: atom_id res chain seq x y z
N ARG A 1 7.16 21.27 0.11
CA ARG A 1 6.21 22.04 -0.76
C ARG A 1 6.80 22.12 -2.16
N PHE A 2 6.00 22.02 -3.22
CA PHE A 2 6.48 22.23 -4.59
C PHE A 2 6.39 23.72 -4.97
N LEU A 3 7.42 24.22 -5.65
CA LEU A 3 7.52 25.58 -6.15
C LEU A 3 7.37 25.55 -7.67
N GLY A 4 6.66 26.51 -8.23
CA GLY A 4 6.51 26.63 -9.67
C GLY A 4 6.53 28.07 -10.15
N ASP A 5 6.74 28.24 -11.45
CA ASP A 5 6.71 29.52 -12.14
C ASP A 5 5.28 29.91 -12.58
N GLU A 6 5.15 31.07 -13.21
CA GLU A 6 3.88 31.60 -13.73
C GLU A 6 3.28 30.73 -14.86
N LYS A 7 4.08 29.84 -15.46
CA LYS A 7 3.66 28.91 -16.52
C LYS A 7 3.29 27.54 -15.97
N GLY A 8 3.29 27.36 -14.65
CA GLY A 8 2.97 26.09 -13.99
C GLY A 8 4.08 25.03 -14.10
N ARG A 9 5.33 25.44 -14.39
CA ARG A 9 6.49 24.53 -14.39
C ARG A 9 7.11 24.49 -13.01
N ILE A 10 7.58 23.30 -12.59
CA ILE A 10 8.32 23.13 -11.35
C ILE A 10 9.66 23.87 -11.47
N THR A 11 10.01 24.62 -10.44
CA THR A 11 11.30 25.34 -10.33
C THR A 11 12.08 24.94 -9.08
N GLY A 12 11.44 24.22 -8.16
CA GLY A 12 12.09 23.67 -6.99
C GLY A 12 11.12 23.04 -6.00
N MET A 13 11.67 22.61 -4.87
CA MET A 13 10.91 22.15 -3.73
C MET A 13 11.49 22.65 -2.42
N GLU A 14 10.60 23.02 -1.51
CA GLU A 14 10.93 23.35 -0.12
C GLU A 14 10.88 22.06 0.72
N CYS A 15 11.97 21.81 1.42
CA CYS A 15 12.22 20.63 2.23
C CYS A 15 12.49 21.03 3.68
N LEU A 16 12.40 20.07 4.59
CA LEU A 16 12.71 20.22 6.00
C LEU A 16 13.71 19.15 6.41
N LYS A 17 14.72 19.49 7.22
CA LYS A 17 15.65 18.49 7.74
C LYS A 17 14.95 17.63 8.80
N MET A 18 15.32 16.35 8.82
CA MET A 18 14.81 15.37 9.76
C MET A 18 15.96 14.85 10.62
N GLU A 19 15.70 14.59 11.89
CA GLU A 19 16.59 13.84 12.79
C GLU A 19 15.98 12.48 13.14
N LEU A 20 16.81 11.56 13.62
CA LEU A 20 16.35 10.21 13.97
C LEU A 20 15.78 10.22 15.39
N GLY A 21 14.50 9.89 15.52
CA GLY A 21 13.85 9.63 16.80
C GLY A 21 14.05 8.20 17.30
N GLU A 22 13.15 7.77 18.17
CA GLU A 22 13.09 6.40 18.67
C GLU A 22 12.71 5.39 17.57
N PRO A 23 13.16 4.13 17.66
CA PRO A 23 12.73 3.06 16.77
C PRO A 23 11.23 2.79 16.91
N ASP A 24 10.56 2.55 15.79
CA ASP A 24 9.20 2.04 15.75
C ASP A 24 9.16 0.50 15.89
N GLN A 25 7.96 -0.09 15.79
CA GLN A 25 7.76 -1.53 15.91
C GLN A 25 8.49 -2.36 14.83
N SER A 26 8.89 -1.75 13.71
CA SER A 26 9.71 -2.41 12.68
C SER A 26 11.22 -2.29 12.95
N GLY A 27 11.61 -1.61 14.03
CA GLY A 27 13.00 -1.25 14.34
C GLY A 27 13.50 -0.03 13.57
N ARG A 28 12.69 0.55 12.68
CA ARG A 28 13.05 1.74 11.93
C ARG A 28 12.90 2.97 12.82
N ARG A 29 13.95 3.80 12.90
CA ARG A 29 13.88 5.08 13.61
C ARG A 29 12.96 6.05 12.88
N ARG A 30 12.03 6.65 13.63
CA ARG A 30 11.08 7.62 13.06
C ARG A 30 11.79 8.93 12.70
N PRO A 31 11.47 9.56 11.56
CA PRO A 31 11.97 10.89 11.26
C PRO A 31 11.25 11.93 12.16
N ILE A 32 12.02 12.77 12.85
CA ILE A 32 11.52 13.90 13.65
C ILE A 32 11.89 15.20 12.93
N PRO A 33 10.93 16.10 12.66
CA PRO A 33 11.20 17.41 12.05
C PRO A 33 12.12 18.30 12.91
N VAL A 34 13.20 18.82 12.31
CA VAL A 34 14.03 19.85 12.94
C VAL A 34 13.42 21.23 12.65
N LYS A 35 12.76 21.85 13.63
CA LYS A 35 12.06 23.15 13.43
C LYS A 35 13.04 24.25 12.97
N GLY A 36 12.63 25.06 12.01
CA GLY A 36 13.47 26.17 11.50
C GLY A 36 14.58 25.72 10.54
N SER A 37 14.56 24.47 10.08
CA SER A 37 15.55 23.91 9.17
C SER A 37 15.08 23.85 7.71
N GLU A 38 14.01 24.58 7.39
CA GLU A 38 13.44 24.66 6.06
C GLU A 38 14.48 25.16 5.05
N PHE A 39 14.56 24.50 3.90
CA PHE A 39 15.46 24.90 2.83
C PHE A 39 14.82 24.67 1.46
N LYS A 40 15.25 25.46 0.48
CA LYS A 40 14.86 25.28 -0.92
C LYS A 40 15.89 24.41 -1.63
N MET A 41 15.40 23.54 -2.50
CA MET A 41 16.19 22.73 -3.41
C MET A 41 15.68 22.98 -4.82
N ASP A 42 16.54 23.49 -5.69
CA ASP A 42 16.20 23.77 -7.08
C ASP A 42 16.06 22.46 -7.85
N CYS A 43 14.97 22.32 -8.60
CA CYS A 43 14.70 21.17 -9.45
C CYS A 43 13.62 21.51 -10.48
N ASP A 44 13.65 20.84 -11.63
CA ASP A 44 12.66 21.06 -12.72
C ASP A 44 11.66 19.91 -12.85
N LEU A 45 11.87 18.82 -12.09
CA LEU A 45 11.05 17.60 -12.08
C LEU A 45 11.00 17.00 -10.69
N VAL A 46 9.79 16.62 -10.25
CA VAL A 46 9.57 15.87 -9.02
C VAL A 46 8.77 14.60 -9.32
N ILE A 47 9.29 13.45 -8.89
CA ILE A 47 8.62 12.14 -8.99
C ILE A 47 8.24 11.69 -7.58
N VAL A 48 6.94 11.56 -7.31
CA VAL A 48 6.43 11.12 -5.99
C VAL A 48 6.40 9.60 -5.92
N ALA A 49 7.31 9.02 -5.14
CA ALA A 49 7.47 7.57 -4.97
C ALA A 49 7.32 7.13 -3.51
N VAL A 50 6.30 7.64 -2.80
CA VAL A 50 6.07 7.38 -1.36
C VAL A 50 5.25 6.11 -1.06
N GLY A 51 5.05 5.26 -2.08
CA GLY A 51 4.26 4.04 -2.01
C GLY A 51 2.87 4.18 -2.65
N ALA A 52 2.18 3.05 -2.75
CA ALA A 52 0.83 2.94 -3.28
C ALA A 52 -0.09 2.26 -2.25
N GLY A 53 -1.40 2.50 -2.38
CA GLY A 53 -2.43 1.89 -1.54
C GLY A 53 -3.44 1.09 -2.36
N ALA A 54 -4.32 0.38 -1.66
CA ALA A 54 -5.46 -0.29 -2.29
C ALA A 54 -6.38 0.72 -3.01
N ASN A 55 -6.98 0.31 -4.13
CA ASN A 55 -7.95 1.14 -4.84
C ASN A 55 -9.28 1.16 -4.05
N PRO A 56 -9.66 2.32 -3.46
CA PRO A 56 -10.81 2.38 -2.55
C PRO A 56 -12.15 2.15 -3.26
N LEU A 57 -12.26 2.49 -4.55
CA LEU A 57 -13.52 2.38 -5.28
C LEU A 57 -13.93 0.92 -5.47
N LEU A 58 -13.00 0.05 -5.89
CA LEU A 58 -13.26 -1.36 -6.14
C LEU A 58 -13.65 -2.11 -4.86
N THR A 59 -12.98 -1.77 -3.76
CA THR A 59 -13.22 -2.41 -2.47
C THR A 59 -14.51 -1.93 -1.81
N GLN A 60 -14.94 -0.68 -2.03
CA GLN A 60 -16.18 -0.14 -1.49
C GLN A 60 -17.42 -0.53 -2.31
N SER A 61 -17.27 -0.73 -3.61
CA SER A 61 -18.38 -1.12 -4.51
C SER A 61 -18.75 -2.60 -4.42
N THR A 62 -18.11 -3.38 -3.55
CA THR A 62 -18.31 -4.83 -3.45
C THR A 62 -18.91 -5.18 -2.09
N PRO A 63 -20.26 -5.29 -1.98
CA PRO A 63 -20.90 -5.71 -0.74
C PRO A 63 -20.34 -7.03 -0.23
N GLU A 64 -20.31 -7.18 1.10
CA GLU A 64 -19.85 -8.35 1.85
C GLU A 64 -18.33 -8.62 1.81
N LEU A 65 -17.55 -7.76 1.14
CA LEU A 65 -16.09 -7.82 1.14
C LEU A 65 -15.52 -6.96 2.27
N SER A 66 -15.03 -7.60 3.32
CA SER A 66 -14.46 -6.91 4.47
C SER A 66 -13.04 -6.44 4.18
N LEU A 67 -12.72 -5.24 4.67
CA LEU A 67 -11.42 -4.61 4.52
C LEU A 67 -10.81 -4.34 5.89
N ASN A 68 -9.47 -4.33 5.96
CA ASN A 68 -8.79 -3.85 7.15
C ASN A 68 -8.84 -2.31 7.23
N LYS A 69 -8.35 -1.75 8.34
CA LYS A 69 -8.32 -0.28 8.56
C LYS A 69 -7.55 0.51 7.50
N ARG A 70 -6.71 -0.14 6.68
CA ARG A 70 -5.91 0.46 5.61
C ARG A 70 -6.53 0.25 4.22
N GLY A 71 -7.72 -0.35 4.12
CA GLY A 71 -8.44 -0.56 2.86
C GLY A 71 -8.03 -1.81 2.07
N TYR A 72 -7.19 -2.69 2.63
CA TYR A 72 -6.84 -3.96 2.00
C TYR A 72 -7.86 -5.05 2.32
N ILE A 73 -8.04 -6.00 1.39
CA ILE A 73 -9.01 -7.09 1.53
C ILE A 73 -8.58 -8.03 2.65
N ILE A 74 -9.52 -8.35 3.55
CA ILE A 74 -9.33 -9.41 4.54
C ILE A 74 -9.54 -10.76 3.84
N ALA A 75 -8.48 -11.56 3.81
CA ALA A 75 -8.50 -12.90 3.27
C ALA A 75 -7.78 -13.87 4.21
N ASP A 76 -8.21 -15.12 4.21
CA ASP A 76 -7.56 -16.20 4.94
C ASP A 76 -6.16 -16.47 4.36
N PRO A 77 -5.09 -16.53 5.18
CA PRO A 77 -3.71 -16.60 4.71
C PRO A 77 -3.32 -17.94 4.06
N GLU A 78 -4.06 -19.01 4.34
CA GLU A 78 -3.77 -20.35 3.82
C GLU A 78 -4.62 -20.69 2.60
N THR A 79 -5.80 -20.11 2.50
CA THR A 79 -6.77 -20.46 1.46
C THR A 79 -7.09 -19.32 0.51
N GLY A 80 -6.77 -18.07 0.88
CA GLY A 80 -7.13 -16.85 0.12
C GLY A 80 -8.61 -16.50 0.17
N LYS A 81 -9.46 -17.23 0.92
CA LYS A 81 -10.90 -16.97 1.00
C LYS A 81 -11.18 -15.62 1.65
N THR A 82 -12.04 -14.82 1.03
CA THR A 82 -12.51 -13.55 1.61
C THR A 82 -13.77 -13.77 2.44
N THR A 83 -14.28 -12.70 3.06
CA THR A 83 -15.60 -12.74 3.73
C THR A 83 -16.77 -12.90 2.75
N LYS A 84 -16.55 -12.65 1.46
CA LYS A 84 -17.56 -12.85 0.42
C LYS A 84 -17.46 -14.27 -0.13
N LYS A 85 -18.54 -15.04 0.00
CA LYS A 85 -18.60 -16.43 -0.48
C LYS A 85 -18.32 -16.49 -1.98
N GLY A 86 -17.47 -17.42 -2.39
CA GLY A 86 -17.05 -17.60 -3.78
C GLY A 86 -16.03 -16.57 -4.27
N VAL A 87 -15.44 -15.77 -3.38
CA VAL A 87 -14.43 -14.76 -3.73
C VAL A 87 -13.15 -14.97 -2.92
N TRP A 88 -12.02 -14.93 -3.64
CA TRP A 88 -10.68 -15.05 -3.10
C TRP A 88 -9.87 -13.78 -3.37
N ALA A 89 -8.85 -13.54 -2.55
CA ALA A 89 -7.87 -12.49 -2.75
C ALA A 89 -6.47 -12.96 -2.32
N GLY A 90 -5.45 -12.41 -2.96
CA GLY A 90 -4.04 -12.72 -2.66
C GLY A 90 -3.10 -11.64 -3.18
N GLY A 91 -1.86 -11.65 -2.72
CA GLY A 91 -0.84 -10.64 -3.05
C GLY A 91 -1.08 -9.29 -2.37
N ASP A 92 -0.57 -8.23 -2.99
CA ASP A 92 -0.50 -6.88 -2.40
C ASP A 92 -1.86 -6.30 -1.99
N ILE A 93 -2.96 -6.73 -2.61
CA ILE A 93 -4.30 -6.28 -2.22
C ILE A 93 -4.74 -6.80 -0.84
N VAL A 94 -4.05 -7.82 -0.31
CA VAL A 94 -4.25 -8.39 1.03
C VAL A 94 -3.19 -7.89 2.00
N THR A 95 -1.91 -7.95 1.60
CA THR A 95 -0.77 -7.67 2.50
C THR A 95 -0.33 -6.20 2.53
N GLY A 96 -0.74 -5.41 1.54
CA GLY A 96 -0.04 -4.18 1.16
C GLY A 96 1.23 -4.49 0.38
N SER A 97 1.93 -3.44 -0.09
CA SER A 97 3.11 -3.53 -0.94
C SER A 97 4.12 -4.56 -0.42
N ALA A 98 4.25 -5.66 -1.14
CA ALA A 98 5.10 -6.80 -0.76
C ALA A 98 6.00 -7.20 -1.95
N THR A 99 6.39 -8.46 -2.01
CA THR A 99 7.28 -8.99 -3.06
C THR A 99 6.52 -9.89 -4.03
N VAL A 100 7.02 -9.97 -5.27
CA VAL A 100 6.43 -10.80 -6.34
C VAL A 100 6.30 -12.26 -5.92
N ILE A 101 7.26 -12.80 -5.15
CA ILE A 101 7.22 -14.19 -4.69
C ILE A 101 6.06 -14.46 -3.73
N LEU A 102 5.72 -13.50 -2.86
CA LEU A 102 4.58 -13.62 -1.95
C LEU A 102 3.26 -13.56 -2.71
N ALA A 103 3.15 -12.67 -3.70
CA ALA A 103 1.98 -12.62 -4.57
C ALA A 103 1.78 -13.93 -5.36
N MET A 104 2.86 -14.50 -5.90
CA MET A 104 2.82 -15.79 -6.59
C MET A 104 2.38 -16.93 -5.66
N GLY A 105 2.95 -17.00 -4.45
CA GLY A 105 2.57 -17.99 -3.44
C GLY A 105 1.09 -17.88 -3.04
N ALA A 106 0.60 -16.67 -2.81
CA ALA A 106 -0.81 -16.42 -2.52
C ALA A 106 -1.72 -16.86 -3.68
N GLY A 107 -1.32 -16.61 -4.93
CA GLY A 107 -2.04 -17.06 -6.12
C GLY A 107 -2.15 -18.59 -6.20
N ARG A 108 -1.07 -19.32 -5.90
CA ARG A 108 -1.09 -20.80 -5.86
C ARG A 108 -2.04 -21.33 -4.79
N LYS A 109 -1.93 -20.83 -3.55
CA LYS A 109 -2.82 -21.22 -2.44
C LYS A 109 -4.29 -20.96 -2.77
N ALA A 110 -4.60 -19.79 -3.34
CA ALA A 110 -5.94 -19.44 -3.75
C ALA A 110 -6.46 -20.37 -4.87
N ALA A 111 -5.63 -20.73 -5.85
CA ALA A 111 -6.01 -21.65 -6.90
C ALA A 111 -6.37 -23.06 -6.36
N ASP A 112 -5.56 -23.60 -5.45
CA ASP A 112 -5.84 -24.89 -4.80
C ASP A 112 -7.14 -24.84 -3.98
N SER A 113 -7.37 -23.73 -3.29
CA SER A 113 -8.60 -23.48 -2.53
C SER A 113 -9.85 -23.35 -3.41
N ILE A 114 -9.76 -22.65 -4.55
CA ILE A 114 -10.81 -22.56 -5.56
C ILE A 114 -11.11 -23.96 -6.13
N HIS A 115 -10.07 -24.74 -6.41
CA HIS A 115 -10.23 -26.09 -6.91
C HIS A 115 -10.99 -26.98 -5.91
N ASN A 116 -10.62 -26.92 -4.64
CA ASN A 116 -11.31 -27.63 -3.57
C ASN A 116 -12.76 -27.16 -3.44
N TYR A 117 -13.02 -25.85 -3.56
CA TYR A 117 -14.38 -25.30 -3.56
C TYR A 117 -15.26 -25.90 -4.65
N LEU A 118 -14.74 -25.94 -5.88
CA LEU A 118 -15.50 -26.42 -7.04
C LEU A 118 -15.75 -27.94 -6.98
N LYS A 119 -14.93 -28.70 -6.26
CA LYS A 119 -15.10 -30.14 -6.07
C LYS A 119 -16.00 -30.50 -4.87
N TRP A 120 -15.82 -29.80 -3.76
CA TRP A 120 -16.32 -30.23 -2.45
C TRP A 120 -17.25 -29.21 -1.77
N GLY A 121 -17.39 -28.00 -2.33
CA GLY A 121 -18.12 -26.90 -1.70
C GLY A 121 -17.24 -26.00 -0.84
N TRP A 122 -17.85 -24.95 -0.25
CA TRP A 122 -17.15 -23.87 0.45
C TRP A 122 -16.51 -24.32 1.75
#